data_AF-A0A822AYN5-F1
#
_entry.id   AF-A0A822AYN5-F1
#
_cell.length_a   1.000
_cell.length_b   1.000
_cell.length_c   1.000
_cell.angle_alpha   90.00
_cell.angle_beta   90.00
_cell.angle_gamma   90.00
#
_symmetry.space_group_name_H-M   'P 1'
#
loop_
_entity.id
_entity.type
_entity.pdbx_description
1 polymer ?
#
loop_
_entity_poly.entity_id
_entity_poly.type
_entity_poly.pdbx_seq_one_letter_code
_entity_poly.pdbx_strand_id
1 'polypeptide(L)'
;MNETSDTNLRSHLGKMHQMIEFLYPSQKNQIQPKSKLISIDEKKKLDEAAIEAIVQDSLPFNHFQKSGMKKFLSVIKYGYQGPNRKTVRKRLGILYQQRRAFIKKQLSSVLHISLTTDV
;
A
#
# COMPACT_ATOMS: atom_id res chain seq x y z
N MET A 1 18.29 -41.53 -12.22
CA MET A 1 17.42 -40.71 -11.35
C MET A 1 18.19 -39.46 -10.95
N ASN A 2 18.02 -38.32 -11.64
CA ASN A 2 18.63 -37.02 -11.28
C ASN A 2 17.89 -35.79 -11.89
N GLU A 3 16.68 -35.97 -12.44
CA GLU A 3 15.98 -34.91 -13.20
C GLU A 3 15.38 -33.80 -12.30
N THR A 4 15.08 -34.12 -11.04
CA THR A 4 14.48 -33.18 -10.08
C THR A 4 15.45 -32.08 -9.63
N SER A 5 16.74 -32.40 -9.47
CA SER A 5 17.76 -31.42 -9.06
C SER A 5 18.03 -30.38 -10.14
N ASP A 6 18.12 -30.80 -11.40
CA ASP A 6 18.36 -29.88 -12.53
C ASP A 6 17.15 -28.96 -12.77
N THR A 7 15.94 -29.49 -12.59
CA THR A 7 14.69 -28.71 -12.70
C THR A 7 14.63 -27.59 -11.66
N ASN A 8 15.02 -27.88 -10.41
CA ASN A 8 15.05 -26.89 -9.34
C ASN A 8 16.13 -25.83 -9.56
N LEU A 9 17.32 -26.25 -9.99
CA LEU A 9 18.43 -25.34 -10.29
C LEU A 9 18.07 -24.37 -11.42
N ARG A 10 17.53 -24.87 -12.53
CA ARG A 10 17.08 -24.06 -13.66
C ARG A 10 15.97 -23.08 -13.29
N SER A 11 14.99 -23.54 -12.51
CA SER A 11 13.91 -22.67 -11.99
C SER A 11 14.46 -21.58 -11.07
N HIS A 12 15.43 -21.90 -10.21
CA HIS A 12 16.08 -20.92 -9.33
C HIS A 12 16.88 -19.89 -10.14
N LEU A 13 17.74 -20.33 -11.06
CA LEU A 13 18.53 -19.46 -11.94
C LEU A 13 17.65 -18.55 -12.79
N GLY A 14 16.58 -19.08 -13.39
CA GLY A 14 15.65 -18.30 -14.18
C GLY A 14 14.85 -17.28 -13.38
N LYS A 15 14.36 -17.64 -12.18
CA LYS A 15 13.54 -16.74 -11.34
C LYS A 15 14.35 -15.73 -10.53
N MET A 16 15.48 -16.16 -9.95
CA MET A 16 16.29 -15.31 -9.07
C MET A 16 17.27 -14.46 -9.87
N HIS A 17 17.98 -15.06 -10.82
CA HIS A 17 19.06 -14.44 -11.59
C HIS A 17 18.66 -13.97 -13.01
N GLN A 18 17.39 -14.11 -13.39
CA GLN A 18 16.83 -13.63 -14.67
C GLN A 18 17.45 -14.31 -15.91
N MET A 19 17.99 -15.52 -15.78
CA MET A 19 18.53 -16.28 -16.90
C MET A 19 17.39 -17.03 -17.61
N ILE A 20 16.55 -16.28 -18.33
CA ILE A 20 15.30 -16.76 -18.96
C ILE A 20 15.54 -17.91 -19.95
N GLU A 21 16.74 -17.96 -20.54
CA GLU A 21 17.18 -19.00 -21.47
C GLU A 21 17.20 -20.41 -20.84
N PHE A 22 17.39 -20.51 -19.52
CA PHE A 22 17.48 -21.79 -18.81
C PHE A 22 16.12 -22.38 -18.42
N LEU A 23 15.04 -21.61 -18.60
CA LEU A 23 13.69 -22.02 -18.21
C LEU A 23 13.01 -22.83 -19.30
N TYR A 24 12.18 -23.77 -18.84
CA TYR A 24 11.27 -24.48 -19.72
C TYR A 24 10.22 -23.53 -20.31
N PRO A 25 9.75 -23.76 -21.55
CA PRO A 25 8.74 -22.93 -22.20
C PRO A 25 7.47 -22.72 -21.35
N SER A 26 7.06 -23.74 -20.60
CA SER A 26 5.93 -23.70 -19.66
C SER A 26 6.13 -22.71 -18.51
N GLN A 27 7.38 -22.38 -18.17
CA GLN A 27 7.74 -21.49 -17.06
C GLN A 27 7.98 -20.05 -17.54
N LYS A 28 8.26 -19.83 -18.82
CA LYS A 28 8.50 -18.48 -19.38
C LYS A 28 7.29 -17.56 -19.21
N ASN A 29 6.08 -18.09 -19.33
CA ASN A 29 4.82 -17.35 -19.13
C ASN A 29 4.55 -16.96 -17.66
N GLN A 30 5.24 -17.57 -16.69
CA GLN A 30 5.09 -17.25 -15.26
C GLN A 30 6.07 -16.17 -14.80
N ILE A 31 7.04 -15.79 -15.63
CA ILE A 31 7.94 -14.67 -15.35
C ILE A 31 7.30 -13.41 -15.88
N GLN A 32 6.50 -12.77 -15.03
CA GLN A 32 6.25 -11.36 -15.20
C GLN A 32 7.61 -10.65 -15.05
N PRO A 33 7.96 -9.74 -15.96
CA PRO A 33 9.23 -9.01 -15.86
C PRO A 33 9.26 -8.30 -14.50
N LYS A 34 10.37 -8.45 -13.76
CA LYS A 34 10.70 -7.73 -12.51
C LYS A 34 10.67 -6.20 -12.66
N SER A 35 10.34 -5.66 -13.83
CA SER A 35 10.25 -4.25 -14.14
C SER A 35 9.16 -3.58 -13.30
N LYS A 36 9.59 -3.10 -12.12
CA LYS A 36 8.92 -2.22 -11.15
C LYS A 36 8.00 -2.91 -10.14
N LEU A 37 8.58 -3.80 -9.33
CA LEU A 37 8.12 -3.91 -7.93
C LEU A 37 8.23 -2.52 -7.28
N ILE A 38 7.14 -2.05 -6.66
CA ILE A 38 7.13 -0.74 -6.02
C ILE A 38 8.13 -0.70 -4.86
N SER A 39 8.89 0.39 -4.74
CA SER A 39 9.82 0.50 -3.61
C SER A 39 9.04 0.67 -2.30
N ILE A 40 9.68 0.31 -1.18
CA ILE A 40 9.06 0.46 0.15
C ILE A 40 8.70 1.92 0.42
N ASP A 41 9.55 2.86 0.02
CA ASP A 41 9.34 4.28 0.26
C ASP A 41 8.27 4.87 -0.67
N GLU A 42 8.22 4.44 -1.93
CA GLU A 42 7.12 4.80 -2.83
C GLU A 42 5.79 4.29 -2.30
N LYS A 43 5.74 3.04 -1.82
CA LYS A 43 4.52 2.48 -1.23
C LYS A 43 4.07 3.28 -0.01
N LYS A 44 5.00 3.65 0.88
CA LYS A 44 4.69 4.49 2.05
C LYS A 44 4.07 5.82 1.63
N LYS A 45 4.66 6.51 0.64
CA LYS A 45 4.14 7.79 0.13
C LYS A 45 2.72 7.64 -0.44
N LEU A 46 2.47 6.59 -1.21
CA LEU A 46 1.14 6.32 -1.75
C LEU A 46 0.13 5.96 -0.65
N ASP A 47 0.53 5.16 0.34
CA ASP A 47 -0.33 4.82 1.48
C ASP A 47 -0.68 6.06 2.30
N GLU A 48 0.27 6.98 2.49
CA GLU A 48 0.00 8.26 3.17
C GLU A 48 -0.99 9.12 2.39
N ALA A 49 -0.80 9.29 1.08
CA ALA A 49 -1.73 10.03 0.23
C ALA A 49 -3.13 9.39 0.20
N ALA A 50 -3.21 8.05 0.15
CA ALA A 50 -4.49 7.33 0.20
C ALA A 50 -5.21 7.53 1.55
N ILE A 51 -4.46 7.59 2.66
CA ILE A 51 -5.04 7.82 3.99
C ILE A 51 -5.50 9.27 4.14
N GLU A 52 -4.75 10.23 3.58
CA GLU A 52 -5.16 11.63 3.56
C GLU A 52 -6.46 11.82 2.77
N ALA A 53 -6.58 11.23 1.58
CA ALA A 53 -7.81 11.24 0.80
C ALA A 53 -8.99 10.61 1.57
N ILE A 54 -8.76 9.50 2.30
CA ILE A 54 -9.79 8.90 3.15
C ILE A 54 -10.32 9.90 4.19
N VAL A 55 -9.44 10.67 4.81
CA VAL A 55 -9.80 11.63 5.86
C VAL A 55 -10.49 12.85 5.24
N GLN A 56 -9.88 13.44 4.21
CA GLN A 56 -10.34 14.68 3.59
C GLN A 56 -11.71 14.51 2.94
N ASP A 57 -11.92 13.41 2.22
CA ASP A 57 -13.16 13.16 1.47
C ASP A 57 -14.14 12.26 2.23
N SER A 58 -13.86 11.98 3.52
CA SER A 58 -14.70 11.13 4.38
C SER A 58 -15.01 9.75 3.78
N LEU A 59 -14.03 9.13 3.13
CA LEU A 59 -14.23 7.86 2.42
C LEU A 59 -14.24 6.66 3.39
N PRO A 60 -14.90 5.55 3.02
CA PRO A 60 -14.80 4.30 3.77
C PRO A 60 -13.34 3.80 3.89
N PHE A 61 -12.96 3.23 5.03
CA PHE A 61 -11.58 2.77 5.28
C PHE A 61 -11.10 1.64 4.36
N ASN A 62 -12.02 0.99 3.63
CA ASN A 62 -11.71 -0.02 2.63
C ASN A 62 -11.80 0.51 1.19
N HIS A 63 -11.96 1.82 0.99
CA HIS A 63 -12.16 2.44 -0.34
C HIS A 63 -11.08 2.00 -1.34
N PHE A 64 -9.81 2.13 -0.97
CA PHE A 64 -8.66 1.72 -1.79
C PHE A 64 -8.50 0.20 -1.95
N GLN A 65 -9.31 -0.60 -1.24
CA GLN A 65 -9.34 -2.05 -1.37
C GLN A 65 -10.49 -2.56 -2.26
N LYS A 66 -11.40 -1.69 -2.71
CA LYS A 66 -12.51 -2.07 -3.59
C LYS A 66 -12.00 -2.47 -4.97
N SER A 67 -12.67 -3.41 -5.64
CA SER A 67 -12.23 -3.98 -6.93
C SER A 67 -12.02 -2.92 -8.01
N GLY A 68 -12.95 -1.99 -8.18
CA GLY A 68 -12.83 -0.88 -9.14
C GLY A 68 -11.64 0.03 -8.85
N MET A 69 -11.44 0.38 -7.58
CA MET A 69 -10.30 1.22 -7.17
C MET A 69 -8.97 0.48 -7.35
N LYS A 70 -8.89 -0.81 -6.99
CA LYS A 70 -7.69 -1.63 -7.24
C LYS A 70 -7.34 -1.68 -8.73
N LYS A 71 -8.34 -1.82 -9.61
CA LYS A 71 -8.14 -1.80 -11.06
C LYS A 71 -7.58 -0.44 -11.51
N PHE A 72 -8.17 0.66 -11.04
CA PHE A 72 -7.68 2.01 -11.32
C PHE A 72 -6.22 2.21 -10.87
N LEU A 73 -5.90 1.84 -9.63
CA LEU A 73 -4.53 1.93 -9.09
C LEU A 73 -3.53 1.09 -9.88
N SER A 74 -3.94 -0.10 -10.34
CA SER A 74 -3.06 -0.99 -11.12
C SER A 74 -2.66 -0.40 -12.48
N VAL A 75 -3.51 0.44 -13.06
CA VAL A 75 -3.23 1.19 -14.30
C VAL A 75 -2.26 2.34 -14.02
N ILE A 76 -2.44 3.05 -12.90
CA ILE A 76 -1.59 4.20 -12.54
C ILE A 76 -0.19 3.75 -12.09
N LYS A 77 -0.13 2.77 -11.18
CA LYS A 77 1.12 2.29 -10.61
C LYS A 77 1.06 0.78 -10.45
N TYR A 78 1.81 0.10 -11.30
CA TYR A 78 1.94 -1.35 -11.25
C TYR A 78 2.42 -1.83 -9.88
N GLY A 79 1.80 -2.89 -9.37
CA GLY A 79 2.14 -3.51 -8.09
C GLY A 79 1.61 -2.79 -6.85
N TYR A 80 0.98 -1.61 -6.96
CA TYR A 80 0.34 -0.94 -5.83
C TYR A 80 -1.10 -1.43 -5.63
N GLN A 81 -1.45 -1.79 -4.39
CA GLN A 81 -2.78 -2.35 -4.05
C GLN A 81 -3.57 -1.52 -3.03
N GLY A 82 -3.08 -0.32 -2.66
CA GLY A 82 -3.67 0.49 -1.61
C GLY A 82 -3.39 -0.02 -0.20
N PRO A 83 -3.61 0.83 0.84
CA PRO A 83 -3.53 0.40 2.22
C PRO A 83 -4.75 -0.46 2.58
N ASN A 84 -4.55 -1.44 3.47
CA ASN A 84 -5.67 -2.22 4.01
C ASN A 84 -6.32 -1.49 5.21
N ARG A 85 -7.53 -1.93 5.59
CA ARG A 85 -8.29 -1.31 6.69
C ARG A 85 -7.52 -1.27 8.03
N LYS A 86 -6.70 -2.29 8.32
CA LYS A 86 -5.90 -2.34 9.56
C LYS A 86 -4.82 -1.24 9.54
N THR A 87 -4.12 -1.08 8.41
CA THR A 87 -3.13 -0.03 8.19
C THR A 87 -3.75 1.35 8.34
N VAL A 88 -4.89 1.59 7.68
CA VAL A 88 -5.64 2.86 7.77
C VAL A 88 -6.00 3.16 9.23
N ARG A 89 -6.62 2.21 9.95
CA ARG A 89 -7.02 2.40 11.36
C ARG A 89 -5.83 2.72 12.26
N LYS A 90 -4.71 2.01 12.09
CA LYS A 90 -3.49 2.25 12.88
C LYS A 90 -2.94 3.66 12.64
N ARG A 91 -2.86 4.09 11.37
CA ARG A 91 -2.35 5.42 11.03
C ARG A 91 -3.28 6.53 11.49
N LEU A 92 -4.60 6.35 11.36
CA LEU A 92 -5.60 7.30 11.87
C LEU A 92 -5.47 7.55 13.37
N GLY A 93 -5.22 6.51 14.17
CA GLY A 93 -4.99 6.67 15.60
C GLY A 93 -3.81 7.60 15.90
N ILE A 94 -2.72 7.49 15.14
CA ILE A 94 -1.55 8.36 15.27
C ILE A 94 -1.89 9.80 14.85
N LEU A 95 -2.53 9.97 13.68
CA LEU A 95 -2.92 11.28 13.16
C LEU A 95 -3.88 12.02 14.10
N TYR A 96 -4.83 11.30 14.69
CA TYR A 96 -5.75 11.85 15.69
C TYR A 96 -5.00 12.41 16.90
N GLN A 97 -4.06 11.64 17.47
CA GLN A 97 -3.30 12.11 18.63
C GLN A 97 -2.46 13.34 18.30
N GLN A 98 -1.82 13.36 17.13
CA GLN A 98 -1.06 14.52 16.65
C GLN A 98 -1.95 15.74 16.49
N ARG A 99 -3.12 15.58 15.85
CA ARG A 99 -4.05 16.69 15.62
C ARG A 99 -4.68 17.19 16.92
N ARG A 100 -5.02 16.28 17.84
CA ARG A 100 -5.50 16.62 19.18
C ARG A 100 -4.46 17.44 19.95
N ALA A 101 -3.19 17.02 19.94
CA ALA A 101 -2.12 17.76 20.61
C ALA A 101 -1.95 19.17 20.01
N PHE A 102 -2.00 19.28 18.68
CA PHE A 102 -1.96 20.57 17.97
C PHE A 102 -3.14 21.48 18.38
N ILE A 103 -4.37 20.97 18.32
CA ILE A 103 -5.57 21.73 18.70
C ILE A 103 -5.51 22.13 20.17
N LYS A 104 -5.09 21.23 21.07
CA LYS A 104 -4.95 21.55 22.50
C LYS A 104 -3.99 22.72 22.74
N LYS A 105 -2.87 22.78 22.00
CA LYS A 105 -1.92 23.91 22.05
C LYS A 105 -2.54 25.20 21.51
N GLN A 106 -3.36 25.13 20.46
CA GLN A 106 -4.08 26.30 19.96
C GLN A 106 -5.12 26.80 20.97
N LEU A 107 -5.86 25.89 21.61
CA LEU A 107 -6.88 26.22 22.59
C LEU A 107 -6.30 26.82 23.88
N SER A 108 -5.06 26.50 24.27
CA SER A 108 -4.46 27.08 25.49
C SER A 108 -4.27 28.59 25.45
N SER A 109 -4.27 29.22 24.27
CA SER A 109 -4.20 30.67 24.12
C SER A 109 -5.56 31.34 23.91
N VAL A 110 -6.66 30.58 23.89
CA VAL A 110 -8.00 31.12 23.61
C VAL A 110 -8.65 31.60 24.91
N LEU A 111 -9.09 32.86 24.95
CA LEU A 111 -9.67 33.49 26.14
C LEU A 111 -11.16 33.13 26.34
N HIS A 112 -11.90 32.94 25.25
CA HIS A 112 -13.33 32.66 25.27
C HIS A 112 -13.64 31.43 24.41
N ILE A 113 -14.33 30.46 24.99
CA ILE A 113 -14.74 29.23 24.33
C ILE A 113 -16.26 29.10 24.50
N SER A 114 -16.95 28.82 23.41
CA SER A 114 -18.36 28.40 23.44
C SER A 114 -18.42 26.91 23.08
N LEU A 115 -19.16 26.14 23.87
CA LEU A 115 -19.41 24.72 23.62
C LEU A 115 -20.87 24.57 23.24
N THR A 116 -21.13 24.04 22.05
CA THR A 116 -22.46 23.62 21.64
C THR A 116 -22.64 22.13 21.97
N THR A 117 -23.86 21.73 22.31
CA THR A 117 -24.20 20.32 22.51
C THR A 117 -25.35 19.99 21.59
N ASP A 118 -25.18 18.93 20.80
CA ASP A 118 -26.23 18.30 20.00
C ASP A 118 -26.69 17.06 20.77
N VAL A 119 -28.00 16.91 20.97
CA VAL A 119 -28.60 15.90 21.87
C VAL A 119 -29.43 14.90 21.09
#